data_AF-A0A438DA40-F1
#
_entry.id   AF-A0A438DA40-F1
#
_cell.length_a   1.000
_cell.length_b   1.000
_cell.length_c   1.000
_cell.angle_alpha   90.00
_cell.angle_beta   90.00
_cell.angle_gamma   90.00
#
_symmetry.space_group_name_H-M   'P 1'
#
loop_
_entity.id
_entity.type
_entity.pdbx_description
1 polymer ?
#
loop_
_entity_poly.entity_id
_entity_poly.type
_entity_poly.pdbx_seq_one_letter_code
_entity_poly.pdbx_strand_id
1 'polypeptide(L)' 'MDIEQRQAELIDAFVKQASTHNGSALATVILDATSHPSLFAFSEILAVPNVVEFPRKIGKGHAFSRP' A
#
# COMPACT_ATOMS: atom_id res chain seq x y z
N MET A 1 12.89 3.81 -22.64
CA MET A 1 13.10 2.40 -22.25
C MET A 1 13.78 2.24 -20.88
N ASP A 2 14.58 3.20 -20.39
CA ASP A 2 15.19 3.12 -19.04
C ASP A 2 14.20 3.46 -17.89
N ILE A 3 13.33 4.44 -18.13
CA ILE A 3 12.40 5.00 -17.15
C ILE A 3 11.29 4.01 -16.77
N GLU A 4 10.83 3.23 -17.76
CA GLU A 4 9.77 2.23 -17.59
C GLU A 4 10.28 0.99 -16.85
N GLN A 5 11.53 0.59 -17.10
CA GLN A 5 12.14 -0.55 -16.43
C GLN A 5 12.40 -0.25 -14.95
N ARG A 6 12.87 0.96 -14.65
CA ARG A 6 13.03 1.45 -13.27
C ARG A 6 11.70 1.50 -12.52
N GLN A 7 10.60 1.88 -13.18
CA GLN A 7 9.29 1.86 -12.55
C GLN A 7 8.85 0.42 -12.22
N ALA A 8 9.04 -0.52 -13.14
CA ALA A 8 8.66 -1.92 -12.91
C ALA A 8 9.41 -2.53 -11.72
N GLU A 9 10.69 -2.24 -11.56
CA GLU A 9 11.47 -2.68 -10.39
C GLU A 9 10.95 -2.07 -9.09
N LEU A 10 10.57 -0.78 -9.11
CA LEU A 10 9.97 -0.12 -7.95
C LEU A 10 8.62 -0.73 -7.60
N ILE A 11 7.77 -1.00 -8.59
CA ILE A 11 6.47 -1.65 -8.38
C ILE A 11 6.67 -3.02 -7.73
N ASP A 12 7.55 -3.87 -8.26
CA ASP A 12 7.82 -5.19 -7.71
C ASP A 12 8.33 -5.11 -6.26
N ALA A 13 9.25 -4.18 -5.96
CA ALA A 13 9.74 -3.95 -4.61
C ALA A 13 8.61 -3.54 -3.65
N PHE A 14 7.77 -2.57 -4.03
CA PHE A 14 6.65 -2.12 -3.19
C PHE A 14 5.57 -3.18 -3.03
N VAL A 15 5.26 -3.98 -4.07
CA VAL A 15 4.32 -5.10 -4.00
C VAL A 15 4.83 -6.16 -3.01
N LYS A 16 6.12 -6.49 -3.04
CA LYS A 16 6.74 -7.42 -2.09
C LYS A 16 6.69 -6.89 -0.66
N GLN A 17 7.01 -5.62 -0.46
CA GLN A 17 6.91 -4.98 0.85
C GLN A 17 5.47 -4.97 1.36
N ALA A 18 4.51 -4.57 0.51
CA ALA A 18 3.09 -4.54 0.85
C ALA A 18 2.53 -5.93 1.17
N SER A 19 3.03 -6.97 0.51
CA SER A 19 2.65 -8.37 0.76
C SER A 19 3.23 -8.92 2.08
N THR A 20 4.33 -8.34 2.57
CA THR A 20 5.01 -8.78 3.80
C THR A 20 4.57 -7.97 5.02
N HIS A 21 4.26 -6.68 4.83
CA HIS A 21 3.92 -5.75 5.91
C HIS A 21 2.41 -5.72 6.19
N ASN A 22 2.06 -5.39 7.43
CA ASN A 22 0.67 -5.30 7.90
C ASN A 22 0.49 -4.07 8.80
N GLY A 23 -0.75 -3.58 8.93
CA GLY A 23 -1.10 -2.50 9.85
C GLY A 23 -0.34 -1.20 9.53
N SER A 24 0.17 -0.51 10.55
CA SER A 24 0.84 0.79 10.37
C SER A 24 2.07 0.74 9.44
N ALA A 25 2.79 -0.38 9.39
CA ALA A 25 3.93 -0.55 8.49
C ALA A 25 3.50 -0.54 7.01
N LEU A 26 2.27 -0.95 6.71
CA LEU A 26 1.71 -0.91 5.36
C LEU A 26 1.33 0.51 4.95
N ALA A 27 0.86 1.34 5.89
CA ALA A 27 0.61 2.75 5.64
C ALA A 27 1.90 3.49 5.22
N THR A 28 3.02 3.18 5.86
CA THR A 28 4.34 3.70 5.47
C THR A 28 4.72 3.27 4.05
N VAL A 29 4.55 1.99 3.70
CA VAL A 29 4.84 1.49 2.34
C VAL A 29 4.01 2.22 1.27
N ILE A 30 2.73 2.47 1.53
CA ILE A 30 1.86 3.21 0.60
C ILE A 30 2.30 4.67 0.50
N LEU A 31 2.65 5.30 1.62
CA LEU A 31 3.13 6.69 1.63
C LEU A 31 4.44 6.83 0.84
N ASP A 32 5.38 5.90 1.03
CA ASP A 32 6.65 5.89 0.32
C ASP A 32 6.44 5.66 -1.18
N ALA A 33 5.57 4.72 -1.57
CA ALA A 33 5.23 4.47 -2.96
C ALA A 33 4.62 5.73 -3.62
N THR A 34 3.57 6.31 -3.01
CA THR A 34 2.87 7.49 -3.56
C THR A 34 3.72 8.76 -3.59
N SER A 35 4.74 8.84 -2.74
CA SER A 35 5.69 9.97 -2.71
C SER A 35 6.90 9.75 -3.62
N HIS A 36 7.03 8.58 -4.26
CA HIS A 36 8.21 8.26 -5.04
C HIS A 36 8.19 8.97 -6.41
N PRO A 37 9.16 9.84 -6.74
CA PRO A 37 9.12 10.72 -7.92
C PRO A 37 9.25 10.01 -9.28
N SER A 38 9.50 8.70 -9.27
CA SER A 38 9.66 7.85 -10.46
C SER A 38 8.60 6.77 -10.56
N LEU A 39 7.57 6.83 -9.70
CA LEU A 39 6.48 5.87 -9.68
C LEU A 39 5.18 6.59 -10.05
N PHE A 40 4.62 6.26 -11.20
CA PHE A 40 3.40 6.89 -11.72
C PHE A 40 2.19 5.95 -11.72
N ALA A 41 2.43 4.63 -11.59
CA ALA A 41 1.40 3.61 -11.56
C ALA A 41 1.36 2.89 -10.21
N PHE A 42 0.16 2.72 -9.67
CA PHE A 42 -0.06 2.17 -8.33
C PHE A 42 -1.00 0.96 -8.30
N SER A 43 -1.61 0.62 -9.44
CA SER A 43 -2.66 -0.41 -9.51
C SER A 43 -2.21 -1.76 -8.94
N GLU A 44 -0.98 -2.19 -9.25
CA GLU A 44 -0.43 -3.44 -8.72
C GLU A 44 -0.18 -3.40 -7.20
N ILE A 45 0.30 -2.27 -6.68
CA ILE A 45 0.53 -2.08 -5.24
C ILE A 45 -0.81 -2.06 -4.50
N LEU A 46 -1.81 -1.38 -5.05
CA LEU A 46 -3.16 -1.27 -4.48
C LEU A 46 -3.95 -2.59 -4.58
N ALA A 47 -3.60 -3.47 -5.54
CA ALA A 47 -4.23 -4.78 -5.68
C ALA A 47 -3.73 -5.82 -4.68
N VAL A 48 -2.66 -5.52 -3.91
CA VAL A 48 -2.16 -6.43 -2.88
C VAL A 48 -3.23 -6.64 -1.79
N PRO A 49 -3.59 -7.89 -1.43
CA PRO A 49 -4.65 -8.18 -0.48
C PRO A 49 -4.50 -7.43 0.85
N ASN A 50 -3.28 -7.35 1.39
CA ASN A 50 -3.00 -6.62 2.62
C ASN A 50 -3.39 -5.13 2.50
N VAL A 51 -3.16 -4.51 1.34
CA VAL A 51 -3.51 -3.10 1.06
C VAL A 51 -5.00 -2.93 0.88
N VAL A 52 -5.68 -3.88 0.23
CA VAL A 52 -7.14 -3.87 0.06
C VAL A 52 -7.86 -4.03 1.41
N GLU A 53 -7.32 -4.86 2.30
CA GLU A 53 -7.91 -5.12 3.61
C GLU A 53 -7.57 -4.05 4.66
N PHE A 54 -6.48 -3.31 4.47
CA PHE A 54 -6.05 -2.22 5.35
C PHE A 54 -7.11 -1.13 5.57
N PRO A 55 -7.74 -0.52 4.54
CA PRO A 55 -8.79 0.47 4.71
C PRO A 55 -10.05 -0.11 5.36
N ARG A 56 -10.23 -1.44 5.33
CA ARG A 56 -11.37 -2.10 5.98
C ARG A 56 -11.19 -2.22 7.50
N LYS A 57 -9.94 -2.20 8.01
CA LYS A 57 -9.64 -2.33 9.44
C LYS A 57 -9.67 -1.01 10.22
N ILE A 58 -9.51 0.14 9.54
CA ILE A 58 -9.61 1.48 10.15
C ILE A 58 -11.04 1.90 10.52
N GLY A 59 -12.06 1.07 10.20
CA GLY A 59 -13.47 1.33 10.48
C GLY A 59 -14.10 0.55 11.65
N LYS A 60 -13.32 -0.07 12.55
CA LYS A 60 -13.86 -0.64 13.81
C LYS A 60 -13.63 0.28 15.01
N GLY A 61 -14.10 1.52 14.90
CA GLY A 61 -14.28 2.43 16.03
C GLY A 61 -15.69 2.31 16.61
N HIS A 62 -15.79 1.72 17.80
CA HIS A 62 -16.87 1.88 18.79
C HIS A 62 -18.33 1.81 18.30
N ALA A 63 -18.82 0.59 18.08
CA ALA A 63 -20.23 0.28 18.26
C ALA A 63 -20.42 -0.45 19.59
N PHE A 64 -20.27 0.22 20.74
CA PHE A 64 -20.86 -0.26 22.01
C PHE A 64 -20.91 0.87 23.04
N SER A 65 -21.98 0.86 23.82
CA SER A 65 -22.35 1.78 24.92
C SER A 65 -23.05 3.08 24.52
N ARG A 66 -24.36 2.95 24.24
CA ARG A 66 -25.33 3.93 24.74
C ARG A 66 -25.89 3.36 26.06
N PRO A 67 -26.00 4.15 27.14
CA PRO A 67 -26.84 3.77 28.28
C PRO A 67 -28.32 3.79 27.90
#